data_AF-A0A1K2H3H0-F1
#
_entry.id   AF-A0A1K2H3H0-F1
#
_cell.length_a   1.000
_cell.length_b   1.000
_cell.length_c   1.000
_cell.angle_alpha   90.00
_cell.angle_beta   90.00
_cell.angle_gamma   90.00
#
_symmetry.space_group_name_H-M   'P 1'
#
loop_
_entity.id
_entity.type
_entity.pdbx_description
1 polymer ?
#
loop_
_entity_poly.entity_id
_entity_poly.type
_entity_poly.pdbx_seq_one_letter_code
_entity_poly.pdbx_strand_id
1 'polypeptide(L)'
;MRVQHWQDIASLAVGVWLLASPWALGFSGVAAVMTAVLGAAVVLFAVEGLWLPSYLEAWCEGGVGLVLVLLPWLTGFADQAQASRNSVLAGLCVLLFAVWEMVDDPELQSRWQAWRRTHLPH
;
A
#
# COMPACT_ATOMS: atom_id res chain seq x y z
N MET A 1 -9.65 7.25 -18.72
CA MET A 1 -8.20 7.13 -19.01
C MET A 1 -7.43 7.47 -17.76
N ARG A 2 -6.73 6.47 -17.21
CA ARG A 2 -5.41 6.58 -16.54
C ARG A 2 -5.31 7.44 -15.26
N VAL A 3 -6.07 7.09 -14.22
CA VAL A 3 -5.70 7.44 -12.83
C VAL A 3 -4.69 6.42 -12.26
N GLN A 4 -4.70 5.19 -12.78
CA GLN A 4 -3.91 4.04 -12.31
C GLN A 4 -2.40 4.32 -12.24
N HIS A 5 -1.76 4.80 -13.32
CA HIS A 5 -0.30 4.94 -13.32
C HIS A 5 0.24 5.96 -12.32
N TRP A 6 -0.52 7.02 -12.02
CA TRP A 6 -0.03 8.03 -11.06
C TRP A 6 -0.03 7.48 -9.63
N GLN A 7 -1.01 6.64 -9.29
CA GLN A 7 -1.08 5.99 -7.98
C GLN A 7 0.07 5.01 -7.81
N ASP A 8 0.31 4.15 -8.80
CA ASP A 8 1.43 3.21 -8.80
C ASP A 8 2.77 3.96 -8.65
N ILE A 9 2.94 5.07 -9.37
CA ILE A 9 4.14 5.93 -9.25
C ILE A 9 4.24 6.57 -7.86
N ALA A 10 3.11 6.99 -7.27
CA ALA A 10 3.09 7.57 -5.93
C ALA A 10 3.44 6.52 -4.86
N SER A 11 2.84 5.33 -4.93
CA SER A 11 3.16 4.18 -4.07
C SER A 11 4.62 3.76 -4.22
N LEU A 12 5.13 3.70 -5.45
CA LEU A 12 6.54 3.45 -5.73
C LEU A 12 7.43 4.48 -5.04
N ALA A 13 7.08 5.77 -5.12
CA ALA A 13 7.82 6.83 -4.44
C ALA A 13 7.80 6.66 -2.91
N VAL A 14 6.66 6.26 -2.33
CA VAL A 14 6.55 5.95 -0.89
C VAL A 14 7.42 4.75 -0.51
N GLY A 15 7.40 3.68 -1.30
CA GLY A 15 8.24 2.50 -1.07
C GLY A 15 9.75 2.82 -1.13
N VAL A 16 10.17 3.60 -2.13
CA VAL A 16 11.56 4.08 -2.25
C VAL A 16 11.95 4.98 -1.08
N TRP A 17 11.05 5.87 -0.65
CA TRP A 17 11.27 6.68 0.55
C TRP A 17 11.45 5.79 1.79
N LEU A 18 10.60 4.78 1.98
CA LEU A 18 10.71 3.87 3.13
C LEU A 18 12.06 3.15 3.18
N LEU A 19 12.58 2.74 2.03
CA LEU A 19 13.93 2.19 1.92
C LEU A 19 14.97 3.22 2.36
N ALA A 20 14.91 4.45 1.85
CA ALA A 20 15.89 5.49 2.18
C ALA A 20 15.74 6.07 3.62
N SER A 21 14.56 5.94 4.22
CA SER A 21 14.18 6.61 5.46
C SER A 21 15.04 6.31 6.69
N PRO A 22 15.60 5.10 6.91
CA PRO A 22 16.47 4.84 8.05
C PRO A 22 17.74 5.70 8.05
N TRP A 23 18.31 5.93 6.86
CA TRP A 23 19.47 6.79 6.69
C TRP A 23 19.09 8.28 6.75
N ALA A 24 17.97 8.66 6.15
CA ALA A 24 17.51 10.05 6.14
C ALA A 24 17.08 10.54 7.53
N LEU A 25 16.43 9.69 8.32
CA LEU A 25 15.90 10.02 9.65
C LEU A 25 16.78 9.50 10.79
N GLY A 26 17.83 8.74 10.50
CA GLY A 26 18.83 8.30 11.48
C GLY A 26 18.34 7.26 12.50
N PHE A 27 17.33 6.44 12.15
CA PHE A 27 16.90 5.32 13.00
C PHE A 27 17.51 4.00 12.54
N SER A 28 17.70 3.06 13.48
CA SER A 28 18.40 1.80 13.24
C SER A 28 17.76 0.63 13.99
N GLY A 29 18.32 -0.58 13.85
CA GLY A 29 17.82 -1.79 14.50
C GLY A 29 16.56 -2.35 13.84
N VAL A 30 15.67 -2.94 14.64
CA VAL A 30 14.44 -3.61 14.16
C VAL A 30 13.56 -2.65 13.35
N ALA A 31 13.44 -1.40 13.78
CA ALA A 31 12.68 -0.38 13.07
C ALA A 31 13.18 -0.17 11.63
N ALA A 32 14.49 -0.04 11.45
CA ALA A 32 15.10 0.13 10.13
C ALA A 32 14.89 -1.09 9.23
N VAL A 33 15.14 -2.30 9.75
CA VAL A 33 14.99 -3.53 8.98
C VAL A 33 13.54 -3.73 8.55
N MET A 34 12.59 -3.62 9.47
CA MET A 34 11.17 -3.86 9.18
C MET A 34 10.59 -2.80 8.25
N THR A 35 10.98 -1.53 8.44
CA THR A 35 10.58 -0.43 7.54
C THR A 35 11.13 -0.65 6.12
N ALA A 36 12.39 -1.09 6.00
CA ALA A 36 13.00 -1.38 4.70
C ALA A 36 12.36 -2.60 4.01
N VAL A 37 12.08 -3.68 4.77
CA VAL A 37 11.44 -4.88 4.22
C VAL A 37 10.05 -4.57 3.69
N LEU A 38 9.23 -3.85 4.46
CA LEU A 38 7.90 -3.45 4.00
C LEU A 38 7.96 -2.40 2.90
N GLY A 39 8.92 -1.47 2.93
CA GLY A 39 9.20 -0.55 1.84
C GLY A 39 9.54 -1.27 0.54
N ALA A 40 10.37 -2.32 0.60
CA ALA A 40 10.67 -3.17 -0.56
C ALA A 40 9.42 -3.88 -1.08
N ALA A 41 8.56 -4.38 -0.18
CA ALA A 41 7.29 -4.99 -0.58
C ALA A 41 6.39 -3.99 -1.32
N VAL A 42 6.26 -2.75 -0.82
CA VAL A 42 5.53 -1.67 -1.51
C VAL A 42 6.12 -1.40 -2.90
N VAL A 43 7.45 -1.31 -3.03
CA VAL A 43 8.10 -1.12 -4.34
C VAL A 43 7.77 -2.28 -5.29
N LEU A 44 7.83 -3.52 -4.81
CA LEU A 44 7.56 -4.69 -5.64
C LEU A 44 6.12 -4.69 -6.17
N PHE A 45 5.13 -4.45 -5.30
CA PHE A 45 3.73 -4.36 -5.72
C PHE A 45 3.51 -3.18 -6.67
N ALA A 46 3.99 -1.98 -6.32
CA ALA A 46 3.84 -0.80 -7.19
C ALA A 46 4.48 -0.98 -8.59
N VAL A 47 5.56 -1.76 -8.70
CA VAL A 47 6.14 -2.11 -10.01
C VAL A 47 5.27 -3.13 -10.74
N GLU A 48 4.69 -4.10 -10.05
CA GLU A 48 3.81 -5.12 -10.64
C GLU A 48 2.55 -4.50 -11.25
N GLY A 49 1.91 -3.53 -10.59
CA GLY A 49 0.69 -2.86 -11.05
C GLY A 49 0.85 -2.03 -12.30
N LEU A 50 2.08 -1.58 -12.58
CA LEU A 50 2.40 -0.95 -13.86
C LEU A 50 2.24 -1.92 -15.06
N TRP A 51 2.27 -3.24 -14.83
CA TRP A 51 2.20 -4.27 -15.87
C TRP A 51 0.92 -5.12 -15.81
N LEU A 52 0.39 -5.43 -14.61
CA LEU A 52 -0.78 -6.29 -14.43
C LEU A 52 -1.80 -5.66 -13.47
N PRO A 53 -2.81 -4.92 -13.95
CA PRO A 53 -3.86 -4.43 -13.08
C PRO A 53 -4.71 -5.60 -12.59
N SER A 54 -4.58 -5.95 -11.31
CA SER A 54 -5.39 -7.01 -10.71
C SER A 54 -5.95 -6.61 -9.36
N TYR A 55 -7.24 -6.87 -9.14
CA TYR A 55 -7.91 -6.65 -7.85
C TYR A 55 -7.15 -7.22 -6.65
N LEU A 56 -6.44 -8.34 -6.82
CA LEU A 56 -5.65 -8.97 -5.75
C LEU A 56 -4.44 -8.12 -5.33
N GLU A 57 -3.89 -7.34 -6.25
CA GLU A 57 -2.78 -6.43 -5.98
C GLU A 57 -3.19 -5.33 -5.01
N ALA A 58 -4.32 -4.66 -5.26
CA ALA A 58 -4.85 -3.63 -4.36
C ALA A 58 -5.08 -4.16 -2.93
N TRP A 59 -5.49 -5.43 -2.78
CA TRP A 59 -5.57 -6.06 -1.45
C TRP A 59 -4.20 -6.32 -0.82
N CYS A 60 -3.23 -6.78 -1.59
CA CYS A 60 -1.88 -7.03 -1.10
C CYS A 60 -1.21 -5.72 -0.68
N GLU A 61 -1.30 -4.69 -1.51
CA GLU A 61 -0.76 -3.36 -1.22
C GLU A 61 -1.47 -2.72 -0.03
N GLY A 62 -2.80 -2.76 0.02
CA GLY A 62 -3.57 -2.32 1.19
C GLY A 62 -3.20 -3.09 2.46
N GLY A 63 -2.96 -4.40 2.35
CA GLY A 63 -2.45 -5.23 3.44
C GLY A 63 -1.09 -4.79 3.95
N VAL A 64 -0.14 -4.51 3.04
CA VAL A 64 1.19 -4.00 3.40
C VAL A 64 1.08 -2.61 4.04
N GLY A 65 0.23 -1.73 3.51
CA GLY A 65 -0.06 -0.42 4.10
C GLY A 65 -0.60 -0.55 5.52
N LEU A 66 -1.54 -1.47 5.76
CA LEU A 66 -2.06 -1.74 7.10
C LEU A 66 -0.98 -2.25 8.05
N VAL A 67 -0.14 -3.18 7.59
CA VAL A 67 0.98 -3.70 8.38
C VAL A 67 1.97 -2.59 8.71
N LEU A 68 2.27 -1.67 7.79
CA LEU A 68 3.12 -0.49 8.03
C LEU A 68 2.56 0.44 9.10
N VAL A 69 1.25 0.67 9.11
CA VAL A 69 0.57 1.43 10.16
C VAL A 69 0.74 0.72 11.49
N LEU A 70 0.46 -0.57 11.57
CA LEU A 70 0.54 -1.31 12.83
C LEU A 70 1.98 -1.66 13.24
N LEU A 71 2.95 -1.48 12.35
CA LEU A 71 4.34 -1.91 12.50
C LEU A 71 5.00 -1.50 13.81
N PRO A 72 4.89 -0.22 14.27
CA PRO A 72 5.56 0.21 15.50
C PRO A 72 5.10 -0.55 16.73
N TRP A 73 3.82 -0.94 16.76
CA TRP A 73 3.22 -1.71 17.84
C TRP A 73 3.53 -3.20 17.74
N LEU A 74 3.55 -3.75 16.52
CA LEU A 74 3.87 -5.17 16.29
C LEU A 74 5.32 -5.52 16.65
N THR A 75 6.22 -4.56 16.49
CA THR A 75 7.67 -4.78 16.62
C THR A 75 8.29 -4.05 17.82
N GLY A 76 7.51 -3.25 18.54
CA GLY A 76 7.91 -2.61 19.79
C GLY A 76 8.80 -1.36 19.62
N PHE A 77 8.85 -0.74 18.44
CA PHE A 77 9.53 0.55 18.26
C PHE A 77 8.60 1.77 18.34
N ALA A 78 7.40 1.61 18.87
CA ALA A 78 6.43 2.70 19.03
C ALA A 78 7.01 3.95 19.75
N ASP A 79 7.89 3.75 20.73
CA ASP A 79 8.57 4.84 21.47
C ASP A 79 9.59 5.62 20.62
N GLN A 80 10.02 5.09 19.47
CA GLN A 80 10.89 5.78 18.54
C GLN A 80 10.07 6.75 17.68
N ALA A 81 9.81 7.94 18.20
CA ALA A 81 8.91 8.93 17.62
C ALA A 81 9.13 9.23 16.12
N GLN A 82 10.38 9.20 15.64
CA GLN A 82 10.68 9.42 14.22
C GLN A 82 10.32 8.21 13.35
N ALA A 83 10.76 7.02 13.75
CA ALA A 83 10.48 5.79 13.02
C ALA A 83 8.99 5.46 12.99
N SER A 84 8.30 5.63 14.13
CA SER A 84 6.87 5.34 14.24
C SER A 84 6.01 6.29 13.40
N ARG A 85 6.30 7.60 13.42
CA ARG A 85 5.59 8.56 12.55
C ARG A 85 5.84 8.26 11.07
N ASN A 86 7.09 7.96 10.71
CA ASN A 86 7.44 7.67 9.32
C ASN A 86 6.70 6.43 8.79
N SER A 87 6.71 5.32 9.55
CA SER A 87 6.03 4.09 9.10
C SER A 87 4.51 4.27 9.06
N VAL A 88 3.92 4.95 10.04
CA VAL A 88 2.47 5.18 10.10
C VAL A 88 2.01 6.09 8.97
N LEU A 89 2.70 7.20 8.72
CA LEU A 89 2.33 8.12 7.64
C LEU A 89 2.46 7.45 6.27
N ALA A 90 3.56 6.73 6.03
CA ALA A 90 3.74 5.99 4.79
C ALA A 90 2.68 4.89 4.62
N GLY A 91 2.39 4.12 5.68
CA GLY A 91 1.36 3.10 5.66
C GLY A 91 -0.04 3.66 5.38
N LEU A 92 -0.37 4.82 5.96
CA LEU A 92 -1.62 5.53 5.66
C LEU A 92 -1.68 5.99 4.21
N CYS A 93 -0.59 6.53 3.65
CA CYS A 93 -0.54 6.89 2.23
C CYS A 93 -0.81 5.68 1.33
N VAL A 94 -0.12 4.55 1.57
CA VAL A 94 -0.30 3.31 0.81
C VAL A 94 -1.73 2.78 0.94
N LEU A 95 -2.31 2.78 2.14
CA LEU A 95 -3.70 2.39 2.36
C LEU A 95 -4.68 3.27 1.59
N LEU A 96 -4.48 4.58 1.60
CA LEU A 96 -5.34 5.51 0.89
C LEU A 96 -5.27 5.28 -0.62
N PHE A 97 -4.09 4.98 -1.17
CA PHE A 97 -3.93 4.67 -2.59
C PHE A 97 -4.62 3.35 -2.95
N ALA A 98 -4.40 2.29 -2.17
CA ALA A 98 -5.06 1.00 -2.39
C ALA A 98 -6.60 1.09 -2.32
N VAL A 99 -7.13 1.82 -1.32
CA VAL A 99 -8.58 2.03 -1.20
C VAL A 99 -9.14 2.85 -2.36
N TRP A 100 -8.40 3.86 -2.81
CA TRP A 100 -8.80 4.66 -3.96
C TRP A 100 -8.89 3.78 -5.21
N GLU A 101 -7.89 2.92 -5.45
CA GLU A 101 -7.89 2.02 -6.60
C GLU A 101 -9.12 1.10 -6.58
N MET A 102 -9.45 0.51 -5.43
CA MET A 102 -10.63 -0.34 -5.30
C MET A 102 -11.96 0.38 -5.59
N VAL A 103 -12.05 1.67 -5.25
CA VAL A 103 -13.26 2.47 -5.51
C VAL A 103 -13.36 2.86 -6.98
N ASP A 104 -12.24 3.16 -7.62
CA ASP A 104 -12.17 3.56 -9.03
C ASP A 104 -12.21 2.37 -10.01
N ASP A 105 -12.15 1.11 -9.54
CA ASP A 105 -12.18 -0.08 -10.39
C ASP A 105 -13.57 -0.32 -11.04
N PRO A 106 -13.71 -0.08 -12.36
CA PRO A 106 -14.97 -0.29 -13.07
C PRO A 106 -15.28 -1.78 -13.30
N GLU A 107 -14.29 -2.67 -13.20
CA GLU A 107 -14.46 -4.11 -13.44
C GLU A 107 -15.24 -4.77 -12.29
N LEU A 108 -14.97 -4.36 -11.05
CA LEU A 108 -15.73 -4.78 -9.87
C LEU A 108 -17.21 -4.38 -9.99
N GLN A 109 -17.49 -3.16 -10.44
CA GLN A 109 -18.86 -2.70 -10.70
C GLN A 109 -19.53 -3.51 -11.81
N SER A 110 -18.81 -3.82 -12.89
CA SER A 110 -19.36 -4.59 -14.02
C SER A 110 -19.73 -6.03 -13.62
N ARG A 111 -18.87 -6.70 -12.84
CA ARG A 111 -19.12 -8.05 -12.33
C ARG A 111 -20.27 -8.08 -11.34
N TRP A 112 -20.38 -7.06 -10.48
CA TRP A 112 -21.49 -6.92 -9.56
C TRP A 112 -22.82 -6.74 -10.31
N GLN A 113 -22.83 -5.92 -11.37
CA GLN A 113 -24.00 -5.73 -12.21
C GLN A 113 -24.37 -6.97 -13.04
N ALA A 114 -23.37 -7.73 -13.54
CA ALA A 114 -23.59 -8.97 -14.26
C ALA A 114 -24.17 -10.06 -13.36
N TRP A 115 -23.66 -10.20 -12.13
CA TRP A 115 -24.23 -11.09 -11.12
C TRP A 115 -25.66 -10.69 -10.75
N ARG A 116 -25.92 -9.40 -10.54
CA ARG A 116 -27.26 -8.89 -10.22
C ARG A 116 -28.28 -9.19 -11.32
N ARG A 117 -27.88 -9.09 -12.60
CA ARG A 117 -28.73 -9.40 -13.75
C ARG A 117 -29.06 -10.88 -13.90
N THR A 118 -28.21 -11.78 -13.39
CA THR A 118 -28.41 -13.23 -13.53
C THR A 118 -29.18 -13.85 -12.37
N HIS A 119 -29.18 -13.23 -11.17
CA HIS A 119 -29.77 -13.82 -9.96
C HIS A 119 -31.09 -13.17 -9.51
N LEU A 120 -31.51 -12.04 -10.09
CA LEU A 120 -32.82 -11.42 -9.86
C LEU A 120 -33.64 -11.43 -11.16
N PRO A 121 -34.43 -12.50 -11.43
CA PRO A 121 -35.47 -12.42 -12.44
C PRO A 121 -36.54 -11.42 -11.99
N HIS A 122 -37.00 -10.60 -12.94
CA HIS A 122 -38.08 -9.62 -12.76
C HIS A 122 -39.38 -10.27 -12.28
#